data_AF-A0A3E0TNS1-F1
#
_entry.id   AF-A0A3E0TNS1-F1
#
_cell.length_a   1.000
_cell.length_b   1.000
_cell.length_c   1.000
_cell.angle_alpha   90.00
_cell.angle_beta   90.00
_cell.angle_gamma   90.00
#
_symmetry.space_group_name_H-M   'P 1'
#
loop_
_entity.id
_entity.type
_entity.pdbx_description
1 polymer ?
#
loop_
_entity_poly.entity_id
_entity_poly.type
_entity_poly.pdbx_seq_one_letter_code
_entity_poly.pdbx_strand_id
1 'polypeptide(L)'
;MQSPSLISSSDSVANSILEQKIRQGTDPDNPVLIHLWLSCQQTENLSLDKLRAKHTAQFKLLLEAVLDELVPTHWRRTCLDNIYLPLSALKKLSNNEASEQHLRDLFNELAISTRYIESSLNHY
;
A
#
# COMPACT_ATOMS: atom_id res chain seq x y z
N MET A 1 -23.86 26.28 -11.98
CA MET A 1 -24.36 25.78 -10.69
C MET A 1 -23.43 24.67 -10.27
N GLN A 2 -22.64 24.89 -9.21
CA GLN A 2 -21.57 24.00 -8.78
C GLN A 2 -22.03 23.33 -7.49
N SER A 3 -22.28 22.03 -7.53
CA SER A 3 -22.65 21.24 -6.34
C SER A 3 -21.38 20.90 -5.56
N PRO A 4 -21.35 21.07 -4.22
CA PRO A 4 -20.22 20.66 -3.41
C PRO A 4 -20.25 19.13 -3.24
N SER A 5 -19.14 18.48 -3.55
CA SER A 5 -18.89 17.07 -3.25
C SER A 5 -18.83 16.87 -1.74
N LEU A 6 -19.93 16.37 -1.18
CA LEU A 6 -20.00 15.83 0.17
C LEU A 6 -19.15 14.57 0.23
N ILE A 7 -17.87 14.74 0.60
CA ILE A 7 -17.04 13.64 1.09
C ILE A 7 -17.75 13.09 2.32
N SER A 8 -18.30 11.87 2.24
CA SER A 8 -18.87 11.19 3.39
C SER A 8 -17.73 10.92 4.38
N SER A 9 -17.76 11.58 5.54
CA SER A 9 -16.80 11.38 6.64
C SER A 9 -16.64 9.90 7.02
N SER A 10 -17.64 9.06 6.70
CA SER A 10 -17.63 7.61 6.91
C SER A 10 -16.58 6.88 6.07
N ASP A 11 -16.31 7.31 4.84
CA ASP A 11 -15.37 6.63 3.94
C ASP A 11 -13.92 6.85 4.38
N SER A 12 -13.62 8.05 4.86
CA SER A 12 -12.31 8.40 5.42
C SER A 12 -12.02 7.60 6.70
N VAL A 13 -13.02 7.42 7.56
CA VAL A 13 -12.89 6.63 8.79
C VAL A 13 -12.72 5.15 8.47
N ALA A 14 -13.51 4.60 7.53
CA ALA A 14 -13.39 3.21 7.10
C ALA A 14 -12.00 2.91 6.51
N ASN A 15 -11.45 3.81 5.69
CA ASN A 15 -10.09 3.66 5.16
C ASN A 15 -9.04 3.68 6.27
N SER A 16 -9.14 4.58 7.23
CA SER A 16 -8.20 4.64 8.37
C SER A 16 -8.24 3.36 9.21
N ILE A 17 -9.42 2.77 9.42
CA ILE A 17 -9.56 1.48 10.12
C ILE A 17 -8.87 0.37 9.33
N LEU A 18 -9.06 0.30 8.01
CA LEU A 18 -8.39 -0.69 7.17
C LEU A 18 -6.87 -0.54 7.20
N GLU A 19 -6.35 0.69 7.10
CA GLU A 19 -4.93 0.98 7.22
C GLU A 19 -4.34 0.47 8.53
N GLN A 20 -5.02 0.73 9.65
CA GLN A 20 -4.58 0.26 10.95
C GLN A 20 -4.57 -1.26 11.02
N LYS A 21 -5.64 -1.92 10.55
CA LYS A 21 -5.73 -3.39 10.52
C LYS A 21 -4.60 -4.01 9.70
N ILE A 22 -4.29 -3.43 8.54
CA ILE A 22 -3.21 -3.92 7.68
C ILE A 22 -1.85 -3.70 8.34
N ARG A 23 -1.59 -2.49 8.86
CA ARG A 23 -0.32 -2.15 9.52
C ARG A 23 -0.03 -3.07 10.71
N GLN A 24 -1.03 -3.35 11.54
CA GLN A 24 -0.88 -4.11 12.78
C GLN A 24 -1.12 -5.62 12.61
N GLY A 25 -1.65 -6.06 11.46
CA GLY A 25 -2.00 -7.47 11.24
C GLY A 25 -3.04 -8.01 12.22
N THR A 26 -4.04 -7.20 12.61
CA THR A 26 -5.03 -7.57 13.64
C THR A 26 -6.09 -8.58 13.18
N ASP A 27 -6.21 -8.81 11.87
CA ASP A 27 -7.12 -9.80 11.27
C ASP A 27 -6.38 -10.56 10.16
N PRO A 28 -5.34 -11.33 10.54
CA PRO A 28 -4.34 -11.80 9.58
C PRO A 28 -4.83 -13.00 8.76
N ASP A 29 -5.93 -13.64 9.16
CA ASP A 29 -6.64 -14.68 8.43
C ASP A 29 -7.59 -14.12 7.36
N ASN A 30 -7.65 -12.79 7.19
CA ASN A 30 -8.56 -12.10 6.28
C ASN A 30 -7.79 -11.29 5.20
N PRO A 31 -7.14 -11.96 4.23
CA PRO A 31 -6.35 -11.30 3.19
C PRO A 31 -7.18 -10.37 2.28
N VAL A 32 -8.51 -10.55 2.26
CA VAL A 32 -9.44 -9.71 1.50
C VAL A 32 -9.37 -8.25 1.94
N LEU A 33 -9.00 -7.96 3.20
CA LEU A 33 -8.84 -6.60 3.70
C LEU A 33 -7.82 -5.78 2.90
N ILE A 34 -6.71 -6.41 2.49
CA ILE A 34 -5.66 -5.74 1.70
C ILE A 34 -6.24 -5.36 0.34
N HIS A 35 -6.92 -6.29 -0.33
CA HIS A 35 -7.53 -6.02 -1.64
C HIS A 35 -8.63 -4.95 -1.56
N LEU A 36 -9.47 -4.99 -0.52
CA LEU A 36 -10.51 -4.00 -0.30
C LEU A 36 -9.91 -2.60 -0.15
N TRP A 37 -8.89 -2.47 0.72
CA TRP A 37 -8.20 -1.21 0.94
C TRP A 37 -7.44 -0.70 -0.30
N LEU A 38 -6.75 -1.59 -1.02
CA LEU A 38 -6.08 -1.23 -2.27
C LEU A 38 -7.07 -0.74 -3.33
N SER A 39 -8.27 -1.35 -3.35
CA SER A 39 -9.34 -1.04 -4.29
C SER A 39 -10.20 0.15 -3.88
N CYS A 40 -10.11 0.65 -2.63
CA CYS A 40 -10.94 1.77 -2.18
C CYS A 40 -10.79 2.97 -3.13
N GLN A 41 -11.89 3.27 -3.81
CA GLN A 41 -11.92 3.73 -5.20
C GLN A 41 -12.16 5.23 -5.34
N GLN A 42 -11.74 6.05 -4.37
CA GLN A 42 -11.77 7.51 -4.56
C GLN A 42 -10.57 7.94 -5.44
N THR A 43 -10.55 7.48 -6.69
CA THR A 43 -9.60 7.92 -7.73
C THR A 43 -10.24 8.83 -8.76
N GLU A 44 -11.57 8.85 -8.82
CA GLU A 44 -12.32 9.76 -9.68
C GLU A 44 -11.97 11.21 -9.31
N ASN A 45 -11.48 11.97 -10.29
CA ASN A 45 -11.07 13.38 -10.16
C ASN A 45 -9.76 13.64 -9.40
N LEU A 46 -8.93 12.63 -9.09
CA LEU A 46 -7.59 12.88 -8.56
C LEU A 46 -6.62 13.29 -9.68
N SER A 47 -5.77 14.28 -9.39
CA SER A 47 -4.62 14.57 -10.25
C SER A 47 -3.63 13.40 -10.27
N LEU A 48 -2.81 13.31 -11.31
CA LEU A 48 -1.76 12.30 -11.42
C LEU A 48 -0.85 12.27 -10.18
N ASP A 49 -0.49 13.44 -9.65
CA ASP A 49 0.37 13.51 -8.45
C ASP A 49 -0.32 12.99 -7.20
N LYS A 50 -1.63 13.21 -7.04
CA LYS A 50 -2.40 12.62 -5.94
C LYS A 50 -2.52 11.11 -6.07
N LEU A 51 -2.72 10.60 -7.29
CA LEU A 51 -2.72 9.16 -7.55
C LEU A 51 -1.37 8.53 -7.22
N ARG A 52 -0.26 9.16 -7.62
CA ARG A 52 1.09 8.72 -7.28
C ARG A 52 1.33 8.74 -5.77
N ALA A 53 0.95 9.82 -5.10
CA ALA A 53 1.07 9.92 -3.64
C ALA A 53 0.27 8.81 -2.94
N LYS A 54 -0.96 8.54 -3.39
CA LYS A 54 -1.80 7.45 -2.88
C LYS A 54 -1.12 6.08 -3.03
N HIS A 55 -0.67 5.72 -4.22
CA HIS A 55 -0.01 4.42 -4.43
C HIS A 55 1.33 4.32 -3.73
N THR A 56 2.05 5.44 -3.57
CA THR A 56 3.27 5.48 -2.74
C THR A 56 2.95 5.21 -1.27
N ALA A 57 1.92 5.83 -0.72
CA ALA A 57 1.47 5.56 0.65
C ALA A 57 1.02 4.10 0.82
N GLN A 58 0.35 3.54 -0.19
CA GLN A 58 -0.05 2.13 -0.17
C GLN A 58 1.15 1.19 -0.11
N PHE A 59 2.16 1.44 -0.95
CA PHE A 59 3.42 0.70 -0.93
C PHE A 59 4.11 0.80 0.44
N LYS A 60 4.23 2.01 0.99
CA LYS A 60 4.92 2.23 2.27
C LYS A 60 4.25 1.50 3.43
N LEU A 61 2.92 1.55 3.52
CA LEU A 61 2.19 0.87 4.58
C LEU A 61 2.35 -0.66 4.49
N LEU A 62 2.28 -1.22 3.28
CA LEU A 62 2.55 -2.66 3.09
C LEU A 62 3.99 -3.01 3.48
N LEU A 63 4.96 -2.17 3.12
CA LEU A 63 6.36 -2.37 3.50
C LEU A 63 6.56 -2.28 5.02
N GLU A 64 5.94 -1.32 5.69
CA GLU A 64 5.92 -1.20 7.17
C GLU A 64 5.42 -2.49 7.82
N ALA A 65 4.27 -3.00 7.37
CA ALA A 65 3.71 -4.25 7.90
C ALA A 65 4.63 -5.46 7.64
N VAL A 66 5.27 -5.51 6.47
CA VAL A 66 6.23 -6.57 6.09
C VAL A 66 7.46 -6.59 7.00
N LEU A 67 7.95 -5.41 7.41
CA LEU A 67 9.17 -5.25 8.20
C LEU A 67 8.94 -5.38 9.71
N ASP A 68 7.71 -5.27 10.19
CA ASP A 68 7.39 -5.34 11.62
C ASP A 68 7.36 -6.79 12.13
N GLU A 69 8.39 -7.22 12.85
CA GLU A 69 8.48 -8.59 13.40
C GLU A 69 7.37 -8.93 14.43
N LEU A 70 6.65 -7.93 14.96
CA LEU A 70 5.49 -8.16 15.83
C LEU A 70 4.25 -8.57 15.04
N VAL A 71 4.23 -8.31 13.73
CA VAL A 71 3.14 -8.72 12.83
C VAL A 71 3.27 -10.22 12.50
N PRO A 72 2.16 -10.98 12.53
CA PRO A 72 2.18 -12.41 12.21
C PRO A 72 2.87 -12.72 10.87
N THR A 73 3.79 -13.69 10.85
CA THR A 73 4.62 -14.00 9.67
C THR A 73 3.80 -14.26 8.40
N HIS A 74 2.67 -14.96 8.51
CA HIS A 74 1.80 -15.21 7.35
C HIS A 74 1.20 -13.91 6.80
N TRP A 75 0.76 -12.98 7.66
CA TRP A 75 0.28 -11.66 7.23
C TRP A 75 1.35 -10.82 6.57
N ARG A 76 2.58 -10.85 7.11
CA ARG A 76 3.74 -10.20 6.48
C ARG A 76 3.97 -10.71 5.07
N ARG A 77 3.93 -12.03 4.87
CA ARG A 77 4.02 -12.63 3.52
C ARG A 77 2.87 -12.19 2.62
N THR A 78 1.63 -12.18 3.13
CA THR A 78 0.47 -11.70 2.36
C THR A 78 0.63 -10.23 1.95
N CYS A 79 1.13 -9.36 2.83
CA CYS A 79 1.43 -7.97 2.49
C CYS A 79 2.52 -7.87 1.42
N LEU A 80 3.57 -8.69 1.51
CA LEU A 80 4.64 -8.77 0.53
C LEU A 80 4.13 -9.23 -0.84
N ASP A 81 3.26 -10.24 -0.90
CA ASP A 81 2.65 -10.72 -2.14
C ASP A 81 1.84 -9.62 -2.84
N ASN A 82 1.22 -8.73 -2.07
CA ASN A 82 0.39 -7.64 -2.57
C ASN A 82 1.16 -6.34 -2.84
N ILE A 83 2.43 -6.22 -2.43
CA ILE A 83 3.20 -4.96 -2.52
C ILE A 83 3.47 -4.52 -3.96
N TYR A 84 3.45 -5.46 -4.91
CA TYR A 84 3.65 -5.16 -6.33
C TYR A 84 2.44 -4.49 -6.98
N LEU A 85 1.25 -4.56 -6.37
CA LEU A 85 0.05 -3.89 -6.88
C LEU A 85 0.20 -2.36 -6.93
N PRO A 86 0.55 -1.65 -5.84
CA PRO A 86 0.82 -0.22 -5.90
C PRO A 86 2.02 0.15 -6.79
N LEU A 87 3.07 -0.68 -6.83
CA LEU A 87 4.21 -0.45 -7.74
C LEU A 87 3.81 -0.54 -9.22
N SER A 88 2.97 -1.52 -9.57
CA SER A 88 2.42 -1.67 -10.93
C SER A 88 1.53 -0.48 -11.31
N ALA A 89 0.73 0.02 -10.36
CA ALA A 89 -0.06 1.23 -10.58
C ALA A 89 0.84 2.47 -10.80
N LEU A 90 1.88 2.66 -9.98
CA LEU A 90 2.86 3.74 -10.15
C LEU A 90 3.60 3.67 -11.50
N LYS A 91 3.94 2.47 -11.95
CA LYS A 91 4.53 2.25 -13.27
C LYS A 91 3.62 2.76 -14.40
N LYS A 92 2.32 2.47 -14.32
CA LYS A 92 1.33 2.97 -15.31
C LYS A 92 1.16 4.49 -15.25
N LEU A 93 1.40 5.09 -14.08
CA LEU A 93 1.31 6.55 -13.87
C LEU A 93 2.63 7.28 -14.15
N SER A 94 3.72 6.58 -14.45
CA SER A 94 5.02 7.21 -14.74
C SER A 94 4.98 7.80 -16.14
N ASN A 95 5.22 9.10 -16.25
CA ASN A 95 5.12 9.84 -17.52
C ASN A 95 6.27 10.83 -17.74
N ASN A 96 7.25 10.85 -16.83
CA ASN A 96 8.43 11.69 -16.91
C ASN A 96 9.56 11.08 -16.06
N GLU A 97 10.78 11.56 -16.28
CA GLU A 97 11.99 11.06 -15.62
C GLU A 97 11.89 11.09 -14.08
N ALA A 98 11.29 12.14 -13.50
CA ALA A 98 11.16 12.25 -12.05
C ALA A 98 10.23 11.15 -11.49
N SER A 99 9.12 10.85 -12.16
CA SER A 99 8.20 9.78 -11.77
C SER A 99 8.81 8.39 -11.95
N GLU A 100 9.64 8.20 -12.98
CA GLU A 100 10.36 6.95 -13.18
C GLU A 100 11.47 6.76 -12.14
N GLN A 101 12.20 7.82 -11.80
CA GLN A 101 13.21 7.79 -10.74
C GLN A 101 12.58 7.44 -9.40
N HIS A 102 11.46 8.09 -9.05
CA HIS A 102 10.71 7.75 -7.84
C HIS A 102 10.32 6.28 -7.79
N LEU A 103 9.84 5.72 -8.90
CA LEU A 103 9.52 4.29 -8.97
C LEU A 103 10.76 3.40 -8.77
N ARG A 104 11.90 3.76 -9.37
CA ARG A 104 13.18 3.04 -9.17
C ARG A 104 13.61 3.06 -7.71
N ASP A 105 13.45 4.19 -7.02
CA ASP A 105 13.79 4.32 -5.60
C ASP A 105 12.95 3.40 -4.73
N LEU A 106 11.65 3.28 -5.00
CA LEU A 106 10.76 2.36 -4.27
C LEU A 106 11.11 0.88 -4.53
N PHE A 107 11.47 0.51 -5.77
CA PHE A 107 11.95 -0.85 -6.06
C PHE A 107 13.27 -1.15 -5.35
N ASN A 108 14.19 -0.20 -5.30
CA ASN A 108 15.45 -0.34 -4.59
C ASN A 108 15.23 -0.51 -3.09
N GLU A 109 14.35 0.30 -2.50
CA GLU A 109 13.99 0.18 -1.09
C GLU A 109 13.38 -1.18 -0.76
N LEU A 110 12.46 -1.68 -1.60
CA LEU A 110 11.88 -3.01 -1.44
C LEU A 110 12.97 -4.09 -1.48
N ALA A 111 13.86 -4.03 -2.48
CA ALA A 111 14.93 -5.00 -2.66
C ALA A 111 15.93 -5.00 -1.49
N ILE A 112 16.26 -3.82 -0.96
CA ILE A 112 17.15 -3.68 0.20
C ILE A 112 16.46 -4.23 1.45
N SER A 113 15.23 -3.79 1.72
CA SER A 113 14.51 -4.12 2.96
C SER A 113 14.20 -5.61 3.06
N THR A 114 13.76 -6.24 1.96
CA THR A 114 13.42 -7.68 1.92
C THR A 114 14.62 -8.58 2.20
N ARG A 115 15.84 -8.20 1.78
CA ARG A 115 17.07 -8.95 2.08
C ARG A 115 17.35 -9.06 3.58
N TYR A 116 16.97 -8.06 4.38
CA TYR A 116 17.21 -8.07 5.82
C TYR A 116 16.24 -8.95 6.59
N ILE A 117 15.04 -9.18 6.06
CA ILE A 117 13.98 -9.94 6.74
C ILE A 117 13.73 -11.33 6.16
N GLU A 118 14.46 -11.72 5.10
CA GLU A 118 14.29 -12.99 4.40
C GLU A 118 14.36 -14.20 5.34
N SER A 119 15.28 -14.20 6.31
CA SER A 119 15.36 -15.24 7.32
C SER A 119 14.11 -15.28 8.21
N SER A 120 13.64 -14.13 8.70
CA SER A 120 12.44 -14.03 9.56
C SER A 120 11.16 -14.47 8.85
N LEU A 121 11.12 -14.32 7.51
CA LEU A 121 10.01 -14.74 6.67
C LEU A 121 10.07 -16.21 6.27
N ASN A 122 11.12 -16.96 6.60
CA ASN A 122 11.30 -18.37 6.21
C ASN A 122 11.16 -19.36 7.37
N HIS A 123 11.03 -18.90 8.61
CA HIS A 123 10.84 -19.80 9.76
C HIS A 123 9.40 -20.32 9.82
N TYR A 124 9.28 -21.65 9.88
CA TYR A 124 8.06 -22.42 10.12
C TYR A 124 8.32 -23.39 11.28
#